data_AF-A0A317V3B1-F1
#
_entry.id   AF-A0A317V3B1-F1
#
_cell.length_a   1.000
_cell.length_b   1.000
_cell.length_c   1.000
_cell.angle_alpha   90.00
_cell.angle_beta   90.00
_cell.angle_gamma   90.00
#
_symmetry.space_group_name_H-M   'P 1'
#
loop_
_entity.id
_entity.type
_entity.pdbx_description
1 polymer ?
#
loop_
_entity_poly.entity_id
_entity_poly.type
_entity_poly.pdbx_seq_one_letter_code
_entity_poly.pdbx_strand_id
1 'polypeptide(L)'
;MATGSPSSKASLAANPTPNIAAADAVLHIEGIALIDAPLRDVWDTLLDTSTWPSWNKFAPAVTIRQQPDSDAMQVVSPVLQEGTKLTFHVNMNPASSQPQPRQDVPLIVTEWHPPTSDKKLGRIVWVMDATVQGRIMASLLNAERVHELSEVEIQDADGQMRRMTEVRTWEAQIGTLAYVVRWMYKARLAECFDLWVQNLKEYVELGRLVPHLESYIFNIRA
;
A
#
# COMPACT_ATOMS: atom_id res chain seq x y z
N MET A 1 15.25 10.73 -22.18
CA MET A 1 15.02 11.19 -20.80
C MET A 1 13.53 11.41 -20.65
N ALA A 2 12.85 10.57 -19.87
CA ALA A 2 11.40 10.66 -19.68
C ALA A 2 11.14 11.56 -18.47
N THR A 3 10.69 12.78 -18.71
CA THR A 3 10.17 13.68 -17.68
C THR A 3 8.81 13.13 -17.24
N GLY A 4 8.77 12.41 -16.12
CA GLY A 4 7.52 11.97 -15.52
C GLY A 4 6.82 13.15 -14.86
N SER A 5 5.84 13.74 -15.52
CA SER A 5 4.93 14.68 -14.84
C SER A 5 4.21 13.92 -13.70
N PRO A 6 4.05 14.52 -12.51
CA PRO A 6 3.24 13.93 -11.45
C PRO A 6 1.84 13.69 -11.99
N SER A 7 1.33 12.47 -11.85
CA SER A 7 0.04 12.15 -12.46
C SER A 7 -1.07 12.88 -11.72
N SER A 8 -1.91 13.55 -12.50
CA SER A 8 -3.11 14.17 -11.96
C SER A 8 -4.11 13.09 -11.54
N LYS A 9 -4.93 13.40 -10.52
CA LYS A 9 -6.10 12.60 -10.13
C LYS A 9 -7.00 12.25 -11.33
N ALA A 10 -6.97 13.00 -12.43
CA ALA A 10 -7.75 12.69 -13.64
C ALA A 10 -7.38 11.36 -14.34
N SER A 11 -6.25 10.73 -14.00
CA SER A 11 -5.87 9.38 -14.49
C SER A 11 -6.62 8.21 -13.82
N LEU A 12 -7.41 8.51 -12.77
CA LEU A 12 -8.16 7.58 -11.89
C LEU A 12 -8.96 6.48 -12.60
N ALA A 13 -9.62 6.81 -13.72
CA ALA A 13 -10.51 5.87 -14.43
C ALA A 13 -9.77 4.84 -15.31
N ALA A 14 -8.44 4.89 -15.37
CA ALA A 14 -7.65 4.08 -16.29
C ALA A 14 -6.71 3.08 -15.60
N ASN A 15 -6.55 3.12 -14.27
CA ASN A 15 -5.60 2.23 -13.58
C ASN A 15 -6.22 0.83 -13.41
N PRO A 16 -5.78 -0.19 -14.17
CA PRO A 16 -6.41 -1.49 -14.13
C PRO A 16 -5.98 -2.24 -12.87
N THR A 17 -6.93 -2.98 -12.29
CA THR A 17 -6.59 -4.14 -11.47
C THR A 17 -6.51 -5.38 -12.35
N PRO A 18 -5.84 -6.47 -11.93
CA PRO A 18 -5.59 -7.59 -12.83
C PRO A 18 -6.84 -8.25 -13.40
N ASN A 19 -7.91 -8.36 -12.61
CA ASN A 19 -9.14 -9.05 -13.03
C ASN A 19 -10.40 -8.18 -12.95
N ILE A 20 -10.36 -7.00 -12.34
CA ILE A 20 -11.48 -6.04 -12.39
C ILE A 20 -11.11 -4.89 -13.33
N ALA A 21 -11.77 -4.84 -14.49
CA ALA A 21 -11.63 -3.72 -15.41
C ALA A 21 -12.20 -2.45 -14.78
N ALA A 22 -11.59 -1.29 -15.08
CA ALA A 22 -12.01 -0.03 -14.48
C ALA A 22 -13.47 0.33 -14.78
N ALA A 23 -13.98 -0.05 -15.96
CA ALA A 23 -15.37 0.18 -16.35
C ALA A 23 -16.38 -0.68 -15.55
N ASP A 24 -15.94 -1.83 -15.02
CA ASP A 24 -16.81 -2.79 -14.33
C ASP A 24 -16.88 -2.53 -12.82
N ALA A 25 -15.91 -1.81 -12.26
CA ALA A 25 -15.88 -1.59 -10.82
C ALA A 25 -16.97 -0.63 -10.35
N VAL A 26 -17.69 -1.08 -9.32
CA VAL A 26 -18.77 -0.33 -8.66
C VAL A 26 -18.20 0.78 -7.79
N LEU A 27 -17.08 0.50 -7.11
CA LEU A 27 -16.33 1.43 -6.28
C LEU A 27 -14.86 1.43 -6.71
N HIS A 28 -14.35 2.65 -6.88
CA HIS A 28 -12.94 2.97 -7.10
C HIS A 28 -12.48 3.94 -6.03
N ILE A 29 -11.35 3.64 -5.41
CA ILE A 29 -10.70 4.47 -4.40
C ILE A 29 -9.21 4.47 -4.70
N GLU A 30 -8.54 5.60 -4.48
CA GLU A 30 -7.09 5.72 -4.61
C GLU A 30 -6.49 6.52 -3.46
N GLY A 31 -5.17 6.42 -3.32
CA GLY A 31 -4.33 7.33 -2.55
C GLY A 31 -2.98 7.49 -3.28
N ILE A 32 -2.41 8.69 -3.23
CA ILE A 32 -1.14 9.01 -3.89
C ILE A 32 -0.24 9.81 -2.95
N ALA A 33 1.05 9.50 -2.92
CA ALA A 33 2.05 10.29 -2.23
C ALA A 33 3.37 10.35 -3.01
N LEU A 34 4.07 11.47 -2.88
CA LEU A 34 5.44 11.65 -3.32
C LEU A 34 6.36 11.59 -2.11
N ILE A 35 7.33 10.68 -2.12
CA ILE A 35 8.21 10.36 -0.98
C ILE A 35 9.65 10.70 -1.36
N ASP A 36 10.31 11.55 -0.58
CA ASP A 36 11.74 11.90 -0.68
C ASP A 36 12.60 10.77 -0.10
N ALA A 37 12.52 9.61 -0.75
CA ALA A 37 13.30 8.43 -0.42
C ALA A 37 13.56 7.58 -1.67
N PRO A 38 14.66 6.80 -1.70
CA PRO A 38 14.91 5.83 -2.75
C PRO A 38 13.75 4.82 -2.90
N LEU A 39 13.45 4.43 -4.15
CA LEU A 39 12.37 3.49 -4.48
C LEU A 39 12.51 2.17 -3.71
N ARG A 40 13.74 1.70 -3.51
CA ARG A 40 14.02 0.46 -2.79
C ARG A 40 13.60 0.52 -1.31
N ASP A 41 13.91 1.63 -0.63
CA ASP A 41 13.61 1.79 0.80
C ASP A 41 12.10 1.85 1.05
N VAL A 42 11.38 2.56 0.17
CA VAL A 42 9.91 2.63 0.21
C VAL A 42 9.30 1.26 -0.07
N TRP A 43 9.82 0.54 -1.06
CA TRP A 43 9.35 -0.80 -1.43
C TRP A 43 9.54 -1.81 -0.29
N ASP A 44 10.75 -1.89 0.27
CA ASP A 44 11.06 -2.85 1.33
C ASP A 44 10.25 -2.54 2.60
N THR A 45 10.04 -1.25 2.93
CA THR A 45 9.17 -0.83 4.05
C THR A 45 7.70 -1.21 3.83
N LEU A 46 7.17 -1.02 2.60
CA LEU A 46 5.80 -1.39 2.27
C LEU A 46 5.59 -2.90 2.42
N LEU A 47 6.54 -3.73 2.01
CA LEU A 47 6.42 -5.19 2.05
C LEU A 47 6.63 -5.80 3.43
N ASP A 48 7.41 -5.17 4.30
CA ASP A 48 7.66 -5.69 5.65
C ASP A 48 6.52 -5.32 6.61
N THR A 49 5.58 -6.24 6.78
CA THR A 49 4.40 -6.04 7.64
C THR A 49 4.73 -5.91 9.12
N SER A 50 5.95 -6.28 9.55
CA SER A 50 6.38 -6.10 10.93
C SER A 50 6.52 -4.63 11.32
N THR A 51 6.72 -3.75 10.33
CA THR A 51 6.82 -2.29 10.53
C THR A 51 5.46 -1.60 10.56
N TRP A 52 4.41 -2.21 9.99
CA TRP A 52 3.11 -1.57 9.80
C TRP A 52 2.47 -1.03 11.10
N PRO A 53 2.59 -1.69 12.28
CA PRO A 53 2.06 -1.14 13.52
C PRO A 53 2.60 0.24 13.90
N SER A 54 3.82 0.60 13.47
CA SER A 54 4.42 1.90 13.81
C SER A 54 4.00 3.03 12.88
N TRP A 55 3.44 2.74 11.70
CA TRP A 55 3.13 3.77 10.71
C TRP A 55 1.74 3.61 10.07
N ASN A 56 1.30 2.41 9.70
CA ASN A 56 0.07 2.22 8.95
C ASN A 56 -1.17 2.30 9.85
N LYS A 57 -1.74 3.48 10.02
CA LYS A 57 -2.94 3.66 10.87
C LYS A 57 -4.19 2.99 10.31
N PHE A 58 -4.26 2.76 9.01
CA PHE A 58 -5.41 2.11 8.38
C PHE A 58 -5.35 0.59 8.48
N ALA A 59 -4.18 -0.04 8.29
CA ALA A 59 -3.97 -1.46 8.49
C ALA A 59 -2.80 -1.71 9.45
N PRO A 60 -2.95 -1.40 10.76
CA PRO A 60 -1.84 -1.44 11.71
C PRO A 60 -1.38 -2.86 12.06
N ALA A 61 -2.16 -3.88 11.73
CA ALA A 61 -1.79 -5.26 11.99
C ALA A 61 -2.12 -6.16 10.80
N VAL A 62 -1.24 -7.13 10.56
CA VAL A 62 -1.38 -8.15 9.54
C VAL A 62 -1.12 -9.51 10.17
N THR A 63 -1.99 -10.49 9.91
CA THR A 63 -1.71 -11.90 10.21
C THR A 63 -1.39 -12.62 8.91
N ILE A 64 -0.15 -13.09 8.76
CA ILE A 64 0.23 -13.94 7.63
C ILE A 64 -0.22 -15.37 7.96
N ARG A 65 -1.13 -15.89 7.15
CA ARG A 65 -1.68 -17.24 7.29
C ARG A 65 -0.78 -18.29 6.64
N GLN A 66 -0.14 -17.93 5.53
CA GLN A 66 0.71 -18.84 4.77
C GLN A 66 1.69 -18.03 3.90
N GLN A 67 2.96 -18.42 3.91
CA GLN A 67 3.94 -18.03 2.90
C GLN A 67 4.04 -19.13 1.83
N PRO A 68 4.40 -18.80 0.58
CA PRO A 68 4.51 -19.77 -0.51
C PRO A 68 5.47 -20.92 -0.21
N ASP A 69 6.61 -20.59 0.41
CA ASP A 69 7.72 -21.52 0.65
C ASP A 69 7.82 -21.97 2.12
N SER A 70 6.81 -21.66 2.96
CA SER A 70 6.87 -22.06 4.37
C SER A 70 6.42 -23.51 4.56
N ASP A 71 7.34 -24.33 5.06
CA ASP A 71 6.98 -25.57 5.75
C ASP A 71 6.28 -25.26 7.08
N ALA A 72 5.30 -26.10 7.45
CA ALA A 72 4.39 -25.90 8.59
C ALA A 72 5.06 -25.77 9.99
N MET A 73 6.38 -25.87 10.09
CA MET A 73 7.14 -25.80 11.35
C MET A 73 8.05 -24.55 11.48
N GLN A 74 8.10 -23.66 10.49
CA GLN A 74 8.97 -22.48 10.54
C GLN A 74 8.24 -21.20 10.97
N VAL A 75 8.99 -20.29 11.58
CA VAL A 75 8.54 -18.92 11.84
C VAL A 75 8.22 -18.26 10.50
N VAL A 76 6.98 -17.82 10.34
CA VAL A 76 6.49 -17.24 9.08
C VAL A 76 7.10 -15.85 8.90
N SER A 77 7.83 -15.64 7.80
CA SER A 77 8.42 -14.34 7.45
C SER A 77 7.34 -13.24 7.38
N PRO A 78 7.58 -12.03 7.92
CA PRO A 78 6.65 -10.89 7.84
C PRO A 78 6.67 -10.19 6.47
N VAL A 79 7.61 -10.54 5.58
CA VAL A 79 7.80 -9.88 4.29
C VAL A 79 6.87 -10.49 3.25
N LEU A 80 6.11 -9.65 2.56
CA LEU A 80 5.16 -10.09 1.54
C LEU A 80 5.85 -10.45 0.22
N GLN A 81 5.42 -11.56 -0.36
CA GLN A 81 5.80 -12.04 -1.69
C GLN A 81 4.59 -12.62 -2.44
N GLU A 82 4.75 -12.90 -3.74
CA GLU A 82 3.68 -13.53 -4.54
C GLU A 82 3.20 -14.83 -3.89
N GLY A 83 1.89 -15.04 -3.79
CA GLY A 83 1.28 -16.21 -3.17
C GLY A 83 1.10 -16.11 -1.65
N THR A 84 1.60 -15.06 -0.99
CA THR A 84 1.38 -14.85 0.45
C THR A 84 -0.12 -14.75 0.74
N LYS A 85 -0.62 -15.56 1.67
CA LYS A 85 -2.00 -15.45 2.19
C LYS A 85 -1.99 -14.75 3.53
N LEU A 86 -2.75 -13.67 3.66
CA LEU A 86 -2.68 -12.77 4.81
C LEU A 86 -4.03 -12.14 5.14
N THR A 87 -4.25 -11.77 6.38
CA THR A 87 -5.44 -11.01 6.82
C THR A 87 -4.98 -9.62 7.20
N PHE A 88 -5.52 -8.59 6.54
CA PHE A 88 -5.42 -7.23 7.05
C PHE A 88 -6.44 -7.02 8.16
N HIS A 89 -5.98 -6.41 9.25
CA HIS A 89 -6.83 -5.99 10.35
C HIS A 89 -7.04 -4.49 10.21
N VAL A 90 -8.06 -4.11 9.43
CA VAL A 90 -8.27 -2.71 9.06
C VAL A 90 -8.97 -1.95 10.18
N ASN A 91 -8.48 -0.74 10.40
CA ASN A 91 -9.06 0.26 11.28
C ASN A 91 -9.81 1.26 10.40
N MET A 92 -11.13 1.16 10.38
CA MET A 92 -11.98 2.06 9.59
C MET A 92 -12.18 3.43 10.24
N ASN A 93 -11.68 3.67 11.45
CA ASN A 93 -11.65 5.01 12.01
C ASN A 93 -10.29 5.33 12.68
N PRO A 94 -9.22 5.55 11.89
CA PRO A 94 -7.86 5.80 12.37
C PRO A 94 -7.67 7.09 13.20
N ALA A 95 -8.63 8.01 13.18
CA ALA A 95 -8.59 9.24 13.97
C ALA A 95 -9.16 9.06 15.39
N SER A 96 -9.89 7.97 15.65
CA SER A 96 -10.52 7.72 16.94
C SER A 96 -9.62 6.90 17.85
N SER A 97 -9.55 7.28 19.13
CA SER A 97 -8.92 6.51 20.19
C SER A 97 -9.83 5.45 20.81
N GLN A 98 -11.10 5.38 20.39
CA GLN A 98 -12.07 4.43 20.93
C GLN A 98 -11.86 3.02 20.35
N PRO A 99 -12.13 1.96 21.13
CA PRO A 99 -12.15 0.59 20.63
C PRO A 99 -13.16 0.45 19.47
N GLN A 100 -12.75 -0.24 18.42
CA GLN A 100 -13.59 -0.48 17.24
C GLN A 100 -13.68 -1.97 16.94
N PRO A 101 -14.78 -2.43 16.32
CA PRO A 101 -14.85 -3.78 15.78
C PRO A 101 -13.69 -4.01 14.82
N ARG A 102 -12.91 -5.06 15.06
CA ARG A 102 -11.84 -5.48 14.16
C ARG A 102 -12.46 -5.89 12.83
N GLN A 103 -12.04 -5.24 11.74
CA GLN A 103 -12.46 -5.63 10.40
C GLN A 103 -11.34 -6.42 9.75
N ASP A 104 -11.60 -7.71 9.56
CA ASP A 104 -10.64 -8.66 9.00
C ASP A 104 -10.90 -8.82 7.51
N VAL A 105 -9.89 -8.50 6.70
CA VAL A 105 -9.95 -8.63 5.24
C VAL A 105 -8.95 -9.70 4.82
N PRO A 106 -9.40 -10.95 4.54
CA PRO A 106 -8.52 -12.00 4.08
C PRO A 106 -8.16 -11.77 2.61
N LEU A 107 -6.86 -11.76 2.32
CA LEU A 107 -6.27 -11.46 1.03
C LEU A 107 -5.23 -12.50 0.62
N ILE A 108 -4.91 -12.52 -0.66
CA ILE A 108 -3.76 -13.21 -1.28
C ILE A 108 -2.99 -12.19 -2.10
N VAL A 109 -1.66 -12.22 -2.02
CA VAL A 109 -0.79 -11.49 -2.95
C VAL A 109 -0.75 -12.23 -4.28
N THR A 110 -1.28 -11.65 -5.36
CA THR A 110 -1.37 -12.32 -6.67
C THR A 110 -0.34 -11.81 -7.68
N GLU A 111 0.22 -10.62 -7.45
CA GLU A 111 1.33 -10.10 -8.24
C GLU A 111 2.36 -9.51 -7.28
N TRP A 112 3.63 -9.77 -7.57
CA TRP A 112 4.76 -9.18 -6.87
C TRP A 112 5.88 -8.93 -7.87
N HIS A 113 6.10 -7.66 -8.18
CA HIS A 113 7.11 -7.20 -9.11
C HIS A 113 7.99 -6.18 -8.39
N PRO A 114 9.13 -6.60 -7.81
CA PRO A 114 10.02 -5.68 -7.12
C PRO A 114 10.66 -4.73 -8.12
N PRO A 115 10.99 -3.50 -7.69
CA PRO A 115 11.74 -2.57 -8.52
C PRO A 115 13.14 -3.14 -8.78
N THR A 116 13.55 -3.13 -10.04
CA THR A 116 14.89 -3.56 -10.48
C THR A 116 15.64 -2.39 -11.08
N SER A 117 16.95 -2.55 -11.32
CA SER A 117 17.78 -1.50 -11.91
C SER A 117 17.33 -1.09 -13.32
N ASP A 118 16.75 -2.03 -14.07
CA ASP A 118 16.20 -1.85 -15.42
C ASP A 118 14.73 -1.39 -15.41
N LYS A 119 13.95 -1.81 -14.41
CA LYS A 119 12.54 -1.45 -14.24
C LYS A 119 12.35 -0.68 -12.95
N LYS A 120 12.36 0.66 -13.06
CA LYS A 120 12.13 1.62 -11.98
C LYS A 120 10.66 1.69 -11.52
N LEU A 121 10.01 0.53 -11.45
CA LEU A 121 8.61 0.36 -11.08
C LEU A 121 8.49 -0.89 -10.20
N GLY A 122 8.06 -0.71 -8.97
CA GLY A 122 7.57 -1.76 -8.10
C GLY A 122 6.05 -1.90 -8.21
N ARG A 123 5.52 -3.12 -8.19
CA ARG A 123 4.07 -3.37 -8.19
C ARG A 123 3.72 -4.57 -7.33
N ILE A 124 2.76 -4.42 -6.43
CA ILE A 124 2.19 -5.51 -5.64
C ILE A 124 0.66 -5.45 -5.69
N VAL A 125 0.02 -6.62 -5.81
CA VAL A 125 -1.44 -6.72 -5.87
C VAL A 125 -1.95 -7.69 -4.82
N TRP A 126 -3.00 -7.27 -4.11
CA TRP A 126 -3.77 -8.07 -3.18
C TRP A 126 -5.20 -8.28 -3.70
N VAL A 127 -5.67 -9.52 -3.66
CA VAL A 127 -7.04 -9.91 -4.03
C VAL A 127 -7.71 -10.60 -2.85
N MET A 128 -9.02 -10.43 -2.70
CA MET A 128 -9.79 -11.11 -1.66
C MET A 128 -9.66 -12.64 -1.76
N ASP A 129 -9.35 -13.27 -0.62
CA ASP A 129 -9.16 -14.72 -0.54
C ASP A 129 -10.51 -15.43 -0.47
N ALA A 130 -11.04 -15.80 -1.63
CA ALA A 130 -12.32 -16.50 -1.75
C ALA A 130 -12.36 -17.84 -1.01
N THR A 131 -11.20 -18.46 -0.73
CA THR A 131 -11.14 -19.73 0.02
C THR A 131 -11.45 -19.55 1.51
N VAL A 132 -11.11 -18.38 2.06
CA VAL A 132 -11.42 -18.00 3.45
C VAL A 132 -12.78 -17.32 3.55
N GLN A 133 -13.09 -16.43 2.59
CA GLN A 133 -14.33 -15.66 2.59
C GLN A 133 -15.57 -16.53 2.26
N GLY A 134 -15.36 -17.62 1.53
CA GLY A 134 -16.42 -18.48 1.02
C GLY A 134 -17.03 -17.94 -0.28
N ARG A 135 -17.48 -18.87 -1.15
CA ARG A 135 -17.93 -18.55 -2.52
C ARG A 135 -19.09 -17.56 -2.58
N ILE A 136 -20.04 -17.65 -1.65
CA ILE A 136 -21.20 -16.75 -1.62
C ILE A 136 -20.74 -15.31 -1.35
N MET A 137 -19.94 -15.10 -0.32
CA MET A 137 -19.45 -13.76 0.02
C MET A 137 -18.53 -13.19 -1.06
N ALA A 138 -17.64 -14.02 -1.65
CA ALA A 138 -16.81 -13.60 -2.77
C ALA A 138 -17.62 -13.16 -4.00
N SER A 139 -18.80 -13.76 -4.23
CA SER A 139 -19.71 -13.32 -5.30
C SER A 139 -20.43 -12.00 -4.99
N LEU A 140 -20.66 -11.71 -3.71
CA LEU A 140 -21.36 -10.51 -3.25
C LEU A 140 -20.44 -9.29 -3.15
N LEU A 141 -19.18 -9.50 -2.77
CA LEU A 141 -18.13 -8.49 -2.68
C LEU A 141 -16.79 -9.13 -3.05
N ASN A 142 -16.21 -8.66 -4.15
CA ASN A 142 -14.82 -8.93 -4.51
C ASN A 142 -14.09 -7.60 -4.67
N ALA A 143 -12.84 -7.56 -4.21
CA ALA A 143 -11.99 -6.38 -4.28
C ALA A 143 -10.56 -6.77 -4.65
N GLU A 144 -9.95 -5.94 -5.48
CA GLU A 144 -8.54 -6.01 -5.85
C GLU A 144 -7.89 -4.70 -5.51
N ARG A 145 -6.76 -4.76 -4.79
CA ARG A 145 -5.97 -3.61 -4.38
C ARG A 145 -4.59 -3.70 -4.99
N VAL A 146 -4.11 -2.58 -5.50
CA VAL A 146 -2.80 -2.46 -6.11
C VAL A 146 -2.00 -1.40 -5.36
N HIS A 147 -0.70 -1.63 -5.20
CA HIS A 147 0.26 -0.55 -5.00
C HIS A 147 1.28 -0.56 -6.14
N GLU A 148 1.50 0.61 -6.73
CA GLU A 148 2.59 0.88 -7.66
C GLU A 148 3.51 1.95 -7.11
N LEU A 149 4.81 1.71 -7.25
CA LEU A 149 5.85 2.61 -6.80
C LEU A 149 6.78 2.88 -7.97
N SER A 150 7.05 4.14 -8.28
CA SER A 150 7.92 4.51 -9.40
C SER A 150 8.88 5.63 -9.03
N GLU A 151 10.06 5.64 -9.63
CA GLU A 151 10.96 6.79 -9.54
C GLU A 151 10.46 7.93 -10.43
N VAL A 152 10.35 9.12 -9.86
CA VAL A 152 10.01 10.35 -10.57
C VAL A 152 11.04 11.43 -10.30
N GLU A 153 11.30 12.28 -11.30
CA GLU A 153 12.16 13.45 -11.15
C GLU A 153 11.29 14.69 -11.03
N ILE A 154 11.41 15.39 -9.91
CA ILE A 154 10.63 16.59 -9.59
C ILE A 154 11.59 17.76 -9.43
N GLN A 155 11.29 18.85 -10.11
CA GLN A 155 12.03 20.09 -9.91
C GLN A 155 11.58 20.75 -8.60
N ASP A 156 12.52 20.99 -7.69
CA ASP A 156 12.26 21.69 -6.45
C ASP A 156 12.12 23.21 -6.66
N ALA A 157 11.79 23.93 -5.58
CA ALA A 157 11.59 25.38 -5.62
C ALA A 157 12.86 26.16 -6.02
N ASP A 158 14.04 25.56 -5.85
CA ASP A 158 15.34 26.13 -6.21
C ASP A 158 15.76 25.75 -7.65
N GLY A 159 14.88 25.07 -8.38
CA GLY A 159 15.11 24.64 -9.75
C GLY A 159 15.96 23.37 -9.88
N GLN A 160 16.32 22.71 -8.77
CA GLN A 160 17.10 21.47 -8.78
C GLN A 160 16.20 20.27 -9.01
N MET A 161 16.66 19.33 -9.84
CA MET A 161 15.95 18.07 -10.07
C MET A 161 16.22 17.12 -8.92
N ARG A 162 15.17 16.72 -8.21
CA ARG A 162 15.20 15.72 -7.15
C ARG A 162 14.55 14.43 -7.61
N ARG A 163 15.21 13.31 -7.34
CA ARG A 163 14.63 11.98 -7.52
C ARG A 163 13.81 11.63 -6.29
N MET A 164 12.54 11.34 -6.51
CA MET A 164 11.58 10.96 -5.48
C MET A 164 10.88 9.67 -5.89
N THR A 165 10.22 9.02 -4.94
CA THR A 165 9.38 7.86 -5.20
C THR A 165 7.92 8.28 -5.17
N GLU A 166 7.21 8.09 -6.27
CA GLU A 166 5.76 8.22 -6.30
C GLU A 166 5.13 6.87 -5.94
N VAL A 167 4.30 6.86 -4.90
CA VAL A 167 3.50 5.70 -4.49
C VAL A 167 2.05 5.98 -4.83
N ARG A 168 1.44 5.06 -5.58
CA ARG A 168 0.02 5.04 -5.87
C ARG A 168 -0.58 3.76 -5.33
N THR A 169 -1.67 3.89 -4.60
CA THR A 169 -2.52 2.76 -4.21
C THR A 169 -3.90 2.96 -4.79
N TRP A 170 -4.52 1.91 -5.31
CA TRP A 170 -5.93 1.95 -5.67
C TRP A 170 -6.60 0.62 -5.43
N GLU A 171 -7.93 0.67 -5.32
CA GLU A 171 -8.77 -0.49 -5.17
C GLU A 171 -9.99 -0.39 -6.07
N ALA A 172 -10.28 -1.52 -6.71
CA ALA A 172 -11.49 -1.74 -7.49
C ALA A 172 -12.36 -2.77 -6.76
N GLN A 173 -13.64 -2.47 -6.56
CA GLN A 173 -14.60 -3.41 -5.97
C GLN A 173 -15.78 -3.67 -6.91
N ILE A 174 -16.23 -4.93 -6.95
CA ILE A 174 -17.41 -5.39 -7.69
C ILE A 174 -18.36 -6.19 -6.80
N GLY A 175 -19.57 -6.42 -7.31
CA GLY A 175 -20.61 -7.18 -6.65
C GLY A 175 -21.66 -6.29 -5.97
N THR A 176 -22.79 -6.89 -5.60
CA THR A 176 -23.93 -6.15 -5.06
C THR A 176 -23.61 -5.44 -3.75
N LEU A 177 -22.79 -6.05 -2.88
CA LEU A 177 -22.38 -5.40 -1.62
C LEU A 177 -21.41 -4.24 -1.86
N ALA A 178 -20.71 -4.17 -2.99
CA ALA A 178 -19.86 -3.03 -3.30
C ALA A 178 -20.68 -1.72 -3.42
N TYR A 179 -21.96 -1.80 -3.83
CA TYR A 179 -22.86 -0.64 -3.81
C TYR A 179 -23.15 -0.15 -2.38
N VAL A 180 -23.32 -1.07 -1.44
CA VAL A 180 -23.53 -0.76 -0.02
C VAL A 180 -22.26 -0.16 0.58
N VAL A 181 -21.10 -0.76 0.31
CA VAL A 181 -19.80 -0.23 0.73
C VAL A 181 -19.58 1.17 0.18
N ARG A 182 -19.86 1.39 -1.11
CA ARG A 182 -19.77 2.70 -1.75
C ARG A 182 -20.67 3.73 -1.06
N TRP A 183 -21.90 3.36 -0.75
CA TRP A 183 -22.84 4.28 -0.10
C TRP A 183 -22.42 4.62 1.33
N MET A 184 -22.02 3.63 2.13
CA MET A 184 -21.72 3.82 3.56
C MET A 184 -20.31 4.30 3.85
N TYR A 185 -19.32 3.82 3.09
CA TYR A 185 -17.91 3.90 3.46
C TYR A 185 -17.01 4.55 2.42
N LYS A 186 -17.50 4.96 1.24
CA LYS A 186 -16.64 5.53 0.18
C LYS A 186 -15.76 6.67 0.68
N ALA A 187 -16.34 7.68 1.34
CA ALA A 187 -15.59 8.82 1.84
C ALA A 187 -14.54 8.37 2.87
N ARG A 188 -14.93 7.46 3.77
CA ARG A 188 -14.03 6.95 4.81
C ARG A 188 -12.88 6.11 4.25
N LEU A 189 -13.15 5.27 3.26
CA LEU A 189 -12.13 4.48 2.58
C LEU A 189 -11.17 5.37 1.80
N ALA A 190 -11.64 6.43 1.14
CA ALA A 190 -10.77 7.40 0.48
C ALA A 190 -9.80 8.05 1.46
N GLU A 191 -10.28 8.52 2.61
CA GLU A 191 -9.41 9.06 3.67
C GLU A 191 -8.41 8.01 4.19
N CYS A 192 -8.82 6.74 4.32
CA CYS A 192 -7.95 5.67 4.76
C CYS A 192 -6.84 5.34 3.76
N PHE A 193 -7.13 5.40 2.45
CA PHE A 193 -6.14 5.17 1.40
C PHE A 193 -5.14 6.32 1.30
N ASP A 194 -5.63 7.57 1.40
CA ASP A 194 -4.76 8.74 1.53
C ASP A 194 -3.87 8.60 2.78
N LEU A 195 -4.46 8.25 3.92
CA LEU A 195 -3.70 8.08 5.16
C LEU A 195 -2.63 7.00 5.08
N TRP A 196 -2.89 5.90 4.39
CA TRP A 196 -1.92 4.83 4.17
C TRP A 196 -0.64 5.36 3.53
N VAL A 197 -0.76 6.01 2.37
CA VAL A 197 0.41 6.50 1.62
C VAL A 197 1.09 7.67 2.32
N GLN A 198 0.33 8.53 3.03
CA GLN A 198 0.92 9.62 3.82
C GLN A 198 1.70 9.09 5.03
N ASN A 199 1.21 8.07 5.75
CA ASN A 199 1.98 7.53 6.86
C ASN A 199 3.21 6.75 6.41
N LEU A 200 3.16 6.07 5.26
CA LEU A 200 4.35 5.47 4.67
C LEU A 200 5.40 6.54 4.36
N LYS A 201 4.98 7.66 3.74
CA LYS A 201 5.84 8.82 3.47
C LYS A 201 6.51 9.32 4.75
N GLU A 202 5.71 9.65 5.76
CA GLU A 202 6.20 10.18 7.04
C GLU A 202 7.23 9.25 7.69
N TYR A 203 6.94 7.94 7.71
CA TYR A 203 7.80 6.95 8.36
C TYR A 203 9.15 6.78 7.63
N VAL A 204 9.13 6.64 6.30
CA VAL A 204 10.35 6.44 5.51
C VAL A 204 11.22 7.71 5.52
N GLU A 205 10.63 8.90 5.37
CA GLU A 205 11.37 10.16 5.40
C GLU A 205 11.97 10.45 6.79
N LEU A 206 11.25 10.13 7.87
CA LEU A 206 11.77 10.30 9.23
C LEU A 206 12.94 9.34 9.51
N GLY A 207 12.85 8.09 9.07
CA GLY A 207 13.95 7.11 9.17
C GLY A 207 15.24 7.58 8.48
N ARG A 208 15.15 8.49 7.51
CA ARG A 208 16.30 9.10 6.82
C ARG A 208 16.91 10.29 7.57
N LEU A 209 16.12 11.02 8.35
CA LEU A 209 16.60 12.16 9.12
C LEU A 209 17.40 11.73 10.36
N VAL A 210 17.09 10.57 10.94
CA VAL A 210 17.74 10.06 12.17
C VAL A 210 19.24 9.70 11.96
N PRO A 211 19.67 8.99 10.89
CA PRO A 211 21.08 8.69 10.62
C PRO A 211 21.97 9.92 10.46
N HIS A 212 21.43 11.02 9.90
CA HIS A 212 22.17 12.27 9.70
C HIS A 212 22.40 13.06 11.00
N LEU A 213 21.56 12.86 12.02
CA LEU A 213 21.72 13.50 13.33
C LEU A 213 22.75 12.78 14.21
N GLU A 214 22.82 11.45 14.15
CA GLU A 214 23.83 10.69 14.89
C GLU A 214 25.26 11.00 14.41
N SER A 215 25.46 11.17 13.10
CA SER A 215 26.73 11.56 12.52
C SER A 215 27.15 13.00 12.88
N TYR A 216 26.19 13.89 13.16
CA TYR A 216 26.45 15.24 13.67
C TYR A 216 26.83 15.25 15.16
N ILE A 217 26.21 14.38 15.97
CA ILE A 217 26.51 14.26 17.42
C ILE A 217 27.92 13.67 17.65
N PHE A 218 28.37 12.74 16.80
CA PHE A 218 29.73 12.20 16.88
C PHE A 218 30.81 13.23 16.52
N ASN A 219 30.55 14.17 15.61
CA ASN A 219 31.52 15.21 15.21
C ASN A 219 31.63 16.39 16.19
N ILE A 220 30.70 16.54 17.13
CA ILE A 220 30.76 17.60 18.18
C ILE A 220 31.48 17.11 19.44
N ARG A 221 31.81 15.80 19.52
CA ARG A 221 32.48 15.17 20.67
C ARG A 221 33.95 14.80 20.41
N ALA A 222 34.53 15.27 19.29
CA ALA A 222 35.96 15.16 18.99
C ALA A 222 36.62 16.54 19.06
#